data_AF-A0A971SGX3-F1
#
_entry.id   AF-A0A971SGX3-F1
#
_cell.length_a   1.000
_cell.length_b   1.000
_cell.length_c   1.000
_cell.angle_alpha   90.00
_cell.angle_beta   90.00
_cell.angle_gamma   90.00
#
_symmetry.space_group_name_H-M   'P 1'
#
loop_
_entity.id
_entity.type
_entity.pdbx_description
1 polymer ?
#
loop_
_entity_poly.entity_id
_entity_poly.type
_entity_poly.pdbx_seq_one_letter_code
_entity_poly.pdbx_strand_id
1 'polypeptide(L)'
;IIVLYDDIDLDVGMLRIKGQGGAGTHKGMKSIIYQLSSENFPRIRIGMGPRHVGDMVDIVLAKIPSSDHKIVQESLDAAAESCELIIQGEIATAQERYNHKKELD
;
A
#
# COMPACT_ATOMS: atom_id res chain seq x y z
N ILE A 1 4.20 -15.40 1.87
CA ILE A 1 4.39 -14.09 2.54
C ILE A 1 3.53 -13.08 1.81
N ILE A 2 2.81 -12.22 2.52
CA ILE A 2 2.10 -11.06 1.96
C ILE A 2 2.60 -9.85 2.74
N VAL A 3 2.97 -8.76 2.06
CA VAL A 3 3.48 -7.55 2.72
C VAL A 3 2.51 -6.39 2.55
N LEU A 4 2.11 -5.77 3.65
CA LEU A 4 1.30 -4.56 3.68
C LEU A 4 2.18 -3.41 4.17
N TYR A 5 2.16 -2.27 3.47
CA TYR A 5 2.98 -1.12 3.85
C TYR A 5 2.41 0.20 3.33
N ASP A 6 2.76 1.30 3.99
CA ASP A 6 2.39 2.65 3.60
C ASP A 6 3.14 3.12 2.35
N ASP A 7 2.48 3.90 1.51
CA ASP A 7 3.07 4.38 0.27
C ASP A 7 2.70 5.85 0.02
N ILE A 8 3.70 6.71 0.11
CA ILE A 8 3.55 8.15 -0.07
C ILE A 8 3.37 8.57 -1.53
N ASP A 9 3.64 7.66 -2.49
CA ASP A 9 3.44 7.92 -3.91
C ASP A 9 1.97 7.64 -4.32
N LEU A 10 1.14 7.14 -3.40
CA LEU A 10 -0.28 6.89 -3.60
C LEU A 10 -1.12 7.86 -2.76
N ASP A 11 -2.22 8.34 -3.36
CA ASP A 11 -3.13 9.26 -2.70
C ASP A 11 -3.76 8.60 -1.45
N VAL A 12 -4.04 9.41 -0.42
CA VAL A 12 -4.62 8.90 0.85
C VAL A 12 -5.87 8.05 0.58
N GLY A 13 -5.87 6.82 1.07
CA GLY A 13 -6.97 5.88 0.91
C GLY A 13 -6.87 4.97 -0.33
N MET A 14 -5.99 5.27 -1.29
CA MET A 14 -5.79 4.39 -2.44
C MET A 14 -5.08 3.11 -2.05
N LEU A 15 -5.53 1.99 -2.61
CA LEU A 15 -4.83 0.71 -2.53
C LEU A 15 -4.19 0.35 -3.86
N ARG A 16 -3.03 -0.29 -3.80
CA ARG A 16 -2.38 -0.94 -4.95
C ARG A 16 -1.85 -2.32 -4.58
N ILE A 17 -2.49 -3.34 -5.12
CA ILE A 17 -2.17 -4.75 -4.95
C ILE A 17 -1.32 -5.24 -6.12
N LYS A 18 -0.19 -5.87 -5.81
CA LYS A 18 0.71 -6.48 -6.80
C LYS A 18 1.07 -7.89 -6.37
N GLY A 19 1.08 -8.84 -7.33
CA GLY A 19 1.56 -10.20 -7.08
C GLY A 19 3.07 -10.31 -6.92
N GLN A 20 3.82 -9.37 -7.50
CA GLN A 20 5.29 -9.30 -7.41
C GLN A 20 5.82 -7.90 -7.78
N GLY A 21 7.11 -7.67 -7.55
CA GLY A 21 7.87 -6.54 -8.09
C GLY A 21 8.92 -5.97 -7.14
N GLY A 22 9.57 -4.89 -7.59
CA GLY A 22 10.64 -4.24 -6.84
C GLY A 22 10.18 -3.44 -5.62
N ALA A 23 11.15 -3.00 -4.83
CA ALA A 23 10.95 -2.22 -3.61
C ALA A 23 10.57 -0.75 -3.84
N GLY A 24 10.80 -0.22 -5.04
CA GLY A 24 10.76 1.22 -5.29
C GLY A 24 11.74 1.97 -4.38
N THR A 25 11.31 3.09 -3.82
CA THR A 25 12.09 3.92 -2.87
C THR A 25 11.96 3.44 -1.42
N HIS A 26 11.04 2.53 -1.11
CA HIS A 26 10.68 2.13 0.25
C HIS A 26 11.76 1.25 0.92
N LYS A 27 12.39 1.76 2.00
CA LYS A 27 13.52 1.09 2.68
C LYS A 27 13.14 -0.26 3.30
N GLY A 28 11.97 -0.38 3.92
CA GLY A 28 11.47 -1.64 4.48
C GLY A 28 11.36 -2.75 3.43
N MET A 29 10.69 -2.47 2.31
CA MET A 29 10.63 -3.35 1.14
C MET A 29 12.00 -3.74 0.58
N LYS A 30 12.97 -2.81 0.51
CA LYS A 30 14.36 -3.14 0.11
C LYS A 30 14.98 -4.18 1.04
N SER A 31 14.79 -4.01 2.35
CA SER A 31 15.28 -4.95 3.36
C SER A 31 14.62 -6.33 3.23
N ILE A 32 13.30 -6.38 3.05
CA ILE A 32 12.56 -7.65 2.90
C ILE A 32 13.05 -8.41 1.65
N ILE A 33 13.13 -7.74 0.50
CA ILE A 33 13.59 -8.35 -0.75
C ILE A 33 15.03 -8.85 -0.62
N TYR A 34 15.91 -8.06 0.01
CA TYR A 34 17.30 -8.45 0.26
C TYR A 34 17.38 -9.73 1.10
N GLN A 35 16.63 -9.82 2.20
CA GLN A 35 16.64 -10.99 3.09
C GLN A 35 16.01 -12.24 2.44
N LEU A 36 15.00 -12.06 1.60
CA LEU A 36 14.32 -13.17 0.92
C LEU A 36 15.00 -13.56 -0.41
N SER A 37 15.93 -12.75 -0.91
CA SER A 37 16.50 -12.89 -2.27
C SER A 37 15.44 -13.06 -3.36
N SER A 38 14.28 -12.42 -3.19
CA SER A 38 13.12 -12.62 -4.05
C SER A 38 12.20 -11.41 -4.05
N GLU A 39 11.57 -11.17 -5.19
CA GLU A 39 10.49 -10.19 -5.38
C GLU A 39 9.13 -10.87 -5.61
N ASN A 40 9.11 -12.20 -5.64
CA ASN A 40 7.96 -13.02 -6.01
C ASN A 40 7.06 -13.28 -4.79
N PHE A 41 6.47 -12.21 -4.28
CA PHE A 41 5.46 -12.29 -3.22
C PHE A 41 4.44 -11.15 -3.34
N PRO A 42 3.17 -11.42 -2.99
CA PRO A 42 2.12 -10.43 -3.01
C PRO A 42 2.39 -9.28 -2.04
N ARG A 43 1.92 -8.09 -2.42
CA ARG A 43 1.96 -6.91 -1.56
C ARG A 43 0.74 -6.01 -1.78
N ILE A 44 0.33 -5.36 -0.70
CA ILE A 44 -0.75 -4.37 -0.67
C ILE A 44 -0.12 -3.04 -0.23
N ARG A 45 -0.12 -2.06 -1.12
CA ARG A 45 0.37 -0.71 -0.87
C ARG A 45 -0.81 0.13 -0.41
N ILE A 46 -0.67 0.83 0.71
CA ILE A 46 -1.71 1.65 1.33
C ILE A 46 -1.31 3.12 1.18
N GLY A 47 -2.08 3.90 0.43
CA GLY A 47 -1.75 5.28 0.10
C GLY A 47 -1.84 6.21 1.30
N MET A 48 -0.78 7.00 1.48
CA MET A 48 -0.60 7.94 2.60
C MET A 48 -0.17 9.34 2.14
N GLY A 49 -0.06 9.59 0.84
CA GLY A 49 0.52 10.82 0.30
C GLY A 49 -0.35 11.57 -0.72
N PRO A 50 0.25 12.53 -1.44
CA PRO A 50 1.39 13.30 -0.96
C PRO A 50 0.92 14.29 0.12
N ARG A 51 1.57 14.25 1.29
CA ARG A 51 1.42 15.34 2.27
C ARG A 51 2.43 16.42 1.92
N HIS A 52 1.98 17.58 1.45
CA HIS A 52 2.83 18.67 0.95
C HIS A 52 3.64 19.41 2.06
N VAL A 53 4.13 18.72 3.09
CA VAL A 53 4.73 19.37 4.26
C VAL A 53 5.99 18.63 4.72
N GLY A 54 7.15 19.28 4.59
CA GLY A 54 8.40 18.87 5.25
C GLY A 54 9.25 17.82 4.52
N ASP A 55 10.33 17.39 5.19
CA ASP A 55 11.20 16.31 4.72
C ASP A 55 10.46 14.97 4.77
N MET A 56 10.79 14.05 3.86
CA MET A 56 10.14 12.73 3.73
C MET A 56 10.10 11.94 5.05
N VAL A 57 11.10 12.12 5.92
CA VAL A 57 11.16 11.47 7.24
C VAL A 57 10.06 11.99 8.16
N ASP A 58 9.82 13.30 8.16
CA ASP A 58 8.78 13.91 8.99
C ASP A 58 7.39 13.50 8.52
N ILE A 59 7.19 13.37 7.20
CA ILE A 59 5.92 12.92 6.62
C ILE A 59 5.56 11.50 7.08
N VAL A 60 6.53 10.58 7.07
CA VAL A 60 6.32 9.17 7.47
C VAL A 60 6.08 9.04 8.97
N LEU A 61 6.71 9.89 9.78
CA LEU A 61 6.56 9.87 11.24
C LEU A 61 5.38 10.72 11.74
N ALA A 62 4.77 11.54 10.88
CA ALA A 62 3.66 12.41 11.24
C ALA A 62 2.39 11.61 11.55
N LYS A 63 1.64 12.11 12.53
CA LYS A 63 0.30 11.58 12.82
C LYS A 63 -0.61 11.76 11.62
N ILE A 64 -1.53 10.82 11.44
CA ILE A 64 -2.59 10.94 10.44
C ILE A 64 -3.53 12.08 10.86
N PRO A 65 -3.77 13.08 10.00
CA PRO A 65 -4.73 14.14 10.26
C PRO A 65 -6.12 13.55 10.55
N SER A 66 -6.87 14.16 11.47
CA SER A 66 -8.23 13.71 11.79
C SER A 66 -9.17 13.75 10.58
N SER A 67 -8.91 14.62 9.60
CA SER A 67 -9.64 14.67 8.33
C SER A 67 -9.54 13.36 7.53
N ASP A 68 -8.44 12.64 7.69
CA ASP A 68 -8.11 11.47 6.89
C ASP A 68 -8.47 10.17 7.63
N HIS A 69 -8.78 10.22 8.93
CA HIS A 69 -9.01 9.02 9.76
C HIS A 69 -10.06 8.09 9.17
N LYS A 70 -11.17 8.64 8.68
CA LYS A 70 -12.23 7.84 8.07
C LYS A 70 -11.77 7.15 6.79
N ILE A 71 -11.12 7.89 5.89
CA ILE A 71 -10.62 7.39 4.61
C ILE A 71 -9.54 6.32 4.83
N VAL A 72 -8.65 6.55 5.80
CA VAL A 72 -7.64 5.57 6.17
C VAL A 72 -8.27 4.33 6.79
N GLN A 73 -9.27 4.47 7.65
CA GLN A 73 -9.95 3.30 8.22
C GLN A 73 -10.61 2.46 7.12
N GLU A 74 -11.30 3.09 6.17
CA GLU A 74 -11.91 2.41 5.02
C GLU A 74 -10.86 1.71 4.14
N SER A 75 -9.68 2.30 3.95
CA SER A 75 -8.60 1.66 3.19
C SER A 75 -7.94 0.51 3.94
N LEU A 76 -7.88 0.55 5.28
CA LEU A 76 -7.41 -0.56 6.11
C LEU A 76 -8.39 -1.74 6.05
N ASP A 77 -9.70 -1.48 6.10
CA ASP A 77 -10.73 -2.50 5.96
C ASP A 77 -10.64 -3.16 4.57
N ALA A 78 -10.54 -2.36 3.51
CA ALA A 78 -10.34 -2.86 2.15
C ALA A 78 -9.01 -3.63 1.99
N ALA A 79 -7.94 -3.20 2.67
CA ALA A 79 -6.66 -3.91 2.65
C ALA A 79 -6.79 -5.28 3.31
N ALA A 80 -7.52 -5.38 4.43
CA ALA A 80 -7.82 -6.64 5.09
C ALA A 80 -8.61 -7.59 4.18
N GLU A 81 -9.71 -7.12 3.57
CA GLU A 81 -10.49 -7.92 2.61
C GLU A 81 -9.64 -8.38 1.41
N SER A 82 -8.78 -7.51 0.89
CA SER A 82 -7.87 -7.88 -0.21
C SER A 82 -6.86 -8.95 0.21
N CYS A 83 -6.42 -8.93 1.47
CA CYS A 83 -5.52 -9.94 2.02
C CYS A 83 -6.20 -11.31 2.10
N GLU A 84 -7.47 -11.35 2.53
CA GLU A 84 -8.27 -12.58 2.58
C GLU A 84 -8.40 -13.22 1.19
N LEU A 85 -8.70 -12.43 0.16
CA LEU A 85 -8.74 -12.92 -1.22
C LEU A 85 -7.39 -13.46 -1.68
N ILE A 86 -6.28 -12.78 -1.36
CA ILE A 86 -4.93 -13.26 -1.72
C ILE A 86 -4.64 -14.60 -1.03
N ILE A 87 -5.04 -14.78 0.23
CA ILE A 87 -4.88 -16.04 0.98
C ILE A 87 -5.66 -17.17 0.30
N GLN A 88 -6.82 -16.87 -0.27
CA GLN A 88 -7.66 -17.82 -1.03
C GLN A 88 -7.11 -18.11 -2.44
N GLY A 89 -6.03 -17.44 -2.87
CA GLY A 89 -5.46 -17.58 -4.22
C GLY A 89 -6.10 -16.66 -5.27
N GLU A 90 -6.98 -15.75 -4.84
CA GLU A 90 -7.78 -14.88 -5.70
C GLU A 90 -7.15 -13.50 -5.89
N ILE A 91 -5.84 -13.45 -6.18
CA ILE A 91 -5.13 -12.17 -6.32
C ILE A 91 -5.67 -11.32 -7.47
N ALA A 92 -6.12 -11.93 -8.57
CA ALA A 92 -6.70 -11.22 -9.69
C ALA A 92 -8.01 -10.51 -9.27
N THR A 93 -8.85 -11.18 -8.49
CA THR A 93 -10.08 -10.62 -7.91
C THR A 93 -9.74 -9.46 -6.97
N ALA A 94 -8.76 -9.62 -6.08
CA ALA A 94 -8.30 -8.55 -5.20
C ALA A 94 -7.82 -7.33 -6.00
N GLN A 95 -7.06 -7.56 -7.06
CA GLN A 95 -6.56 -6.51 -7.94
C GLN A 95 -7.69 -5.79 -8.68
N GLU A 96 -8.66 -6.51 -9.22
CA GLU A 96 -9.80 -5.93 -9.92
C GLU A 96 -10.66 -5.09 -8.98
N ARG A 97 -10.92 -5.58 -7.77
CA ARG A 97 -11.82 -4.93 -6.81
C ARG A 97 -11.22 -3.71 -6.13
N TYR A 98 -9.93 -3.74 -5.78
CA TYR A 98 -9.34 -2.72 -4.90
C TYR A 98 -8.20 -1.91 -5.51
N ASN A 99 -7.69 -2.25 -6.71
CA ASN A 99 -6.81 -1.32 -7.40
C ASN A 99 -7.65 -0.17 -7.95
N HIS A 100 -7.72 0.93 -7.20
CA HIS A 100 -8.38 2.13 -7.68
C HIS A 100 -7.67 2.63 -8.95
N LYS A 101 -8.45 2.83 -10.02
CA LYS A 101 -8.01 3.61 -11.19
C LYS A 101 -8.02 5.07 -10.76
N LYS A 102 -6.92 5.78 -11.02
CA LYS A 102 -6.94 7.25 -10.93
C LYS A 102 -7.99 7.71 -11.93
N GLU A 103 -9.09 8.32 -11.48
CA GLU A 103 -9.90 9.13 -12.40
C GLU A 103 -8.98 10.25 -12.88
N LEU A 104 -8.68 10.23 -14.19
CA LEU A 104 -7.99 11.33 -14.84
C LEU A 104 -9.04 12.40 -15.03
N ASP A 105 -9.00 13.44 -14.19
CA ASP A 105 -9.65 14.72 -14.48
C ASP A 105 -9.13 15.31 -15.81
#